data_AF-A0A060CE29-F1
#
_entry.id   AF-A0A060CE29-F1
#
_cell.length_a   1.000
_cell.length_b   1.000
_cell.length_c   1.000
_cell.angle_alpha   90.00
_cell.angle_beta   90.00
_cell.angle_gamma   90.00
#
_symmetry.space_group_name_H-M   'P 1'
#
loop_
_entity.id
_entity.type
_entity.pdbx_description
1 polymer ?
#
loop_
_entity_poly.entity_id
_entity_poly.type
_entity_poly.pdbx_seq_one_letter_code
_entity_poly.pdbx_strand_id
1 'polypeptide(L)'
;MIGMFSDIQIQKSLNDESKQFGDIVQANYTDSYFNNTYKTMSGIYWVMKYCPNAKFYMFVDDDYYVSTKNVLRFIKFPTHYPDYLKEPLSNIRSLI
;
A
#
# COMPACT_ATOMS: atom_id res chain seq x y z
N MET A 1 5.16 -2.77 3.30
CA MET A 1 6.05 -2.14 4.32
C MET A 1 6.20 -3.10 5.48
N ILE A 2 7.41 -3.31 5.97
CA ILE A 2 7.69 -4.37 6.94
C ILE A 2 8.71 -3.90 8.00
N GLY A 3 8.63 -4.46 9.21
CA GLY A 3 9.64 -4.30 10.25
C GLY A 3 10.77 -5.32 10.11
N MET A 4 11.63 -5.39 11.12
CA MET A 4 12.68 -6.40 11.25
C MET A 4 12.19 -7.66 11.95
N PHE A 5 12.76 -8.80 11.59
CA PHE A 5 12.53 -10.07 12.28
C PHE A 5 13.80 -10.49 13.02
N SER A 6 13.64 -11.06 14.23
CA SER A 6 14.76 -11.64 14.98
C SER A 6 15.28 -12.94 14.37
N ASP A 7 14.42 -13.64 13.64
CA ASP A 7 14.81 -14.85 12.92
C ASP A 7 15.69 -14.50 11.70
N ILE A 8 16.92 -15.01 11.74
CA ILE A 8 17.94 -14.75 10.72
C ILE A 8 17.52 -15.31 9.35
N GLN A 9 16.80 -16.44 9.31
CA GLN A 9 16.35 -17.04 8.04
C GLN A 9 15.24 -16.19 7.42
N ILE A 10 14.30 -15.70 8.23
CA ILE A 10 13.24 -14.79 7.74
C ILE A 10 13.87 -13.50 7.20
N GLN A 11 14.77 -12.87 7.95
CA GLN A 11 15.41 -11.64 7.51
C GLN A 11 16.28 -11.86 6.26
N LYS A 12 16.93 -13.03 6.12
CA LYS A 12 17.68 -13.37 4.91
C LYS A 12 16.76 -13.50 3.69
N SER A 13 15.65 -14.23 3.82
CA SER A 13 14.67 -14.37 2.74
C SER A 13 14.08 -13.02 2.31
N LEU A 14 13.79 -12.14 3.26
CA LEU A 14 13.34 -10.77 2.97
C LEU A 14 14.40 -9.95 2.22
N ASN A 15 15.67 -10.09 2.59
CA ASN A 15 16.75 -9.40 1.88
C ASN A 15 16.88 -9.91 0.43
N ASP A 16 16.68 -11.20 0.19
CA ASP A 16 16.76 -11.79 -1.15
C ASP A 16 15.54 -11.40 -2.01
N GLU A 17 14.32 -11.39 -1.44
CA GLU A 17 13.12 -10.83 -2.08
C GLU A 17 13.32 -9.35 -2.44
N SER A 18 13.81 -8.54 -1.49
CA SER A 18 14.05 -7.11 -1.69
C SER A 18 15.03 -6.87 -2.85
N LYS A 19 16.10 -7.67 -2.94
CA LYS A 19 17.07 -7.60 -4.05
C LYS A 19 16.43 -7.99 -5.39
N GLN A 20 15.51 -8.94 -5.39
CA GLN A 20 14.88 -9.43 -6.61
C GLN A 20 13.83 -8.47 -7.17
N PHE A 21 12.97 -7.92 -6.31
CA PHE A 21 11.79 -7.14 -6.74
C PHE A 21 11.91 -5.63 -6.47
N GLY A 22 12.66 -5.22 -5.45
CA GLY A 22 12.95 -3.80 -5.18
C GLY A 22 11.75 -2.99 -4.67
N ASP A 23 10.68 -3.62 -4.20
CA ASP A 23 9.42 -3.01 -3.76
C ASP A 23 9.22 -3.02 -2.23
N ILE A 24 10.19 -3.54 -1.47
CA ILE A 24 10.14 -3.54 -0.01
C ILE A 24 10.67 -2.24 0.58
N VAL A 25 9.85 -1.61 1.40
CA VAL A 25 10.29 -0.61 2.38
C VAL A 25 10.35 -1.28 3.75
N GLN A 26 11.56 -1.40 4.30
CA GLN A 26 11.80 -1.96 5.64
C GLN A 26 12.14 -0.85 6.65
N ALA A 27 11.50 -0.88 7.82
CA ALA A 27 11.72 0.06 8.91
C ALA A 27 12.37 -0.62 10.13
N ASN A 28 13.09 0.18 10.91
CA ASN A 28 13.93 -0.29 12.02
C ASN A 28 13.13 -0.46 13.33
N TYR A 29 12.17 -1.38 13.33
CA TYR A 29 11.44 -1.83 14.53
C TYR A 29 11.09 -3.30 14.39
N THR A 30 10.89 -4.04 15.50
CA THR A 30 10.50 -5.46 15.44
C THR A 30 9.10 -5.61 14.85
N ASP A 31 8.95 -6.37 13.76
CA ASP A 31 7.64 -6.65 13.19
C ASP A 31 6.87 -7.61 14.10
N SER A 32 5.77 -7.11 14.65
CA SER A 32 4.84 -7.88 15.48
C SER A 32 3.49 -7.20 15.44
N TYR A 33 2.42 -7.95 15.70
CA TYR A 33 1.06 -7.42 15.69
C TYR A 33 0.88 -6.18 16.58
N PHE A 34 1.48 -6.20 17.79
CA PHE A 34 1.45 -5.07 18.71
C PHE A 34 2.14 -3.81 18.15
N ASN A 35 3.07 -3.97 17.21
CA ASN A 35 3.82 -2.88 16.59
C ASN A 35 3.20 -2.41 15.26
N ASN A 36 1.99 -2.84 14.90
CA ASN A 36 1.32 -2.37 13.69
C ASN A 36 1.11 -0.84 13.67
N THR A 37 0.95 -0.20 14.84
CA THR A 37 0.92 1.28 14.92
C THR A 37 2.21 1.89 14.38
N TYR A 38 3.38 1.32 14.71
CA TYR A 38 4.66 1.77 14.15
C TYR A 38 4.75 1.53 12.65
N LYS A 39 4.18 0.43 12.15
CA LYS A 39 4.07 0.16 10.70
C LYS A 39 3.30 1.25 9.98
N THR A 40 2.11 1.62 10.49
CA THR A 40 1.29 2.70 9.93
C THR A 40 2.01 4.04 9.97
N MET A 41 2.57 4.42 11.12
CA MET A 41 3.30 5.69 11.26
C MET A 41 4.51 5.76 10.32
N SER A 42 5.26 4.66 10.22
CA SER A 42 6.43 4.59 9.34
C SER A 42 6.03 4.70 7.87
N GLY A 43 4.88 4.13 7.49
CA GLY A 43 4.34 4.26 6.13
C GLY A 43 3.97 5.69 5.79
N ILE A 44 3.27 6.38 6.69
CA ILE A 44 2.93 7.80 6.52
C ILE A 44 4.21 8.63 6.38
N TYR A 45 5.19 8.44 7.28
CA TYR A 45 6.46 9.14 7.23
C TYR A 45 7.19 8.91 5.89
N TRP A 46 7.25 7.66 5.43
CA TRP A 46 7.91 7.31 4.18
C TRP A 46 7.26 8.00 2.98
N VAL A 47 5.93 7.94 2.86
CA VAL A 47 5.19 8.60 1.77
C VAL A 47 5.41 10.11 1.79
N MET A 48 5.33 10.75 2.97
CA MET A 48 5.58 12.19 3.07
C MET A 48 6.99 12.59 2.63
N LYS A 49 7.98 11.74 2.93
CA LYS A 49 9.38 12.03 2.62
C LYS A 49 9.75 11.77 1.16
N TYR A 50 9.29 10.67 0.59
CA TYR A 50 9.73 10.20 -0.73
C TYR A 50 8.71 10.44 -1.85
N CYS A 51 7.44 10.70 -1.51
CA CYS A 51 6.37 10.96 -2.46
C CYS A 51 5.66 12.31 -2.19
N PRO A 52 6.38 13.44 -2.10
CA PRO A 52 5.80 14.72 -1.68
C PRO A 52 4.71 15.24 -2.64
N ASN A 53 4.69 14.77 -3.89
CA ASN A 53 3.72 15.18 -4.91
C ASN A 53 2.56 14.17 -5.08
N ALA A 54 2.52 13.09 -4.30
CA ALA A 54 1.42 12.14 -4.37
C ALA A 54 0.12 12.79 -3.87
N LYS A 55 -0.92 12.79 -4.70
CA LYS A 55 -2.24 13.36 -4.34
C LYS A 55 -3.03 12.45 -3.39
N PHE A 56 -2.79 11.15 -3.49
CA PHE A 56 -3.48 10.12 -2.73
C PHE A 56 -2.47 9.08 -2.26
N TYR A 57 -2.71 8.54 -1.09
CA TYR A 57 -2.01 7.38 -0.54
C TYR A 57 -3.07 6.43 0.01
N MET A 58 -2.83 5.13 -0.13
CA MET A 58 -3.71 4.10 0.39
C MET A 58 -2.89 3.15 1.26
N PHE A 59 -3.36 2.94 2.48
CA PHE A 59 -2.85 1.89 3.36
C PHE A 59 -3.88 0.78 3.41
N VAL A 60 -3.41 -0.44 3.25
CA VAL A 60 -4.22 -1.65 3.31
C VAL A 60 -3.33 -2.77 3.83
N ASP A 61 -3.88 -3.69 4.62
CA ASP A 61 -3.14 -4.88 5.03
C ASP A 61 -3.10 -5.91 3.90
N ASP A 62 -2.25 -6.92 4.06
CA ASP A 62 -1.96 -7.97 3.08
C ASP A 62 -3.08 -9.00 2.90
N ASP A 63 -4.06 -9.02 3.80
CA ASP A 63 -5.21 -9.92 3.79
C ASP A 63 -6.50 -9.32 3.22
N TYR A 64 -6.43 -8.11 2.63
CA TYR A 64 -7.56 -7.47 1.95
C TYR A 64 -7.49 -7.62 0.43
N TYR A 65 -8.67 -7.78 -0.18
CA TYR A 65 -8.83 -7.58 -1.62
C TYR A 65 -9.10 -6.11 -1.95
N VAL A 66 -8.29 -5.54 -2.87
CA VAL A 66 -8.49 -4.20 -3.39
C VAL A 66 -8.90 -4.24 -4.86
N SER A 67 -10.13 -3.83 -5.15
CA SER A 67 -10.58 -3.60 -6.53
C SER A 67 -9.98 -2.29 -7.06
N THR A 68 -8.85 -2.37 -7.76
CA THR A 68 -8.18 -1.20 -8.36
C THR A 68 -9.12 -0.39 -9.25
N LYS A 69 -10.03 -1.05 -9.97
CA LYS A 69 -11.03 -0.38 -10.83
C LYS A 69 -11.98 0.51 -10.04
N ASN A 70 -12.42 0.05 -8.88
CA ASN A 70 -13.33 0.81 -8.02
C ASN A 70 -12.58 1.95 -7.31
N VAL A 71 -11.35 1.71 -6.88
CA VAL A 71 -10.49 2.75 -6.29
C VAL A 71 -10.24 3.88 -7.30
N LEU A 72 -9.90 3.57 -8.55
CA LEU A 72 -9.71 4.60 -9.58
C LEU A 72 -10.99 5.41 -9.87
N ARG A 73 -12.15 4.75 -9.91
CA ARG A 73 -13.45 5.43 -10.04
C ARG A 73 -13.72 6.38 -8.87
N PHE A 74 -13.50 5.91 -7.64
CA PHE A 74 -13.66 6.72 -6.43
C PHE A 74 -12.73 7.93 -6.43
N ILE A 75 -11.45 7.75 -6.76
CA ILE A 75 -10.47 8.84 -6.80
C ILE A 75 -10.85 9.88 -7.86
N LYS A 76 -11.40 9.44 -9.01
CA LYS A 76 -11.83 10.35 -10.08
C LYS A 76 -13.12 11.11 -9.76
N PHE A 77 -14.07 10.49 -9.06
CA PHE A 77 -15.40 11.06 -8.77
C PHE A 77 -15.87 10.77 -7.32
N PRO A 78 -15.18 11.28 -6.28
CA PRO A 78 -15.43 10.86 -4.89
C PRO A 78 -16.83 11.24 -4.39
N THR A 79 -17.39 12.34 -4.88
CA THR A 79 -18.72 12.85 -4.51
C THR A 79 -19.88 12.11 -5.17
N HIS A 80 -19.61 11.27 -6.17
CA HIS A 80 -20.64 10.58 -6.96
C HIS A 80 -20.85 9.12 -6.48
N TYR A 81 -20.40 8.79 -5.26
CA TYR A 81 -20.66 7.47 -4.68
C TYR A 81 -22.12 7.38 -4.19
N PRO A 82 -22.87 6.29 -4.49
CA PRO A 82 -22.45 5.07 -5.20
C PRO A 82 -22.79 5.04 -6.70
N ASP A 83 -23.20 6.15 -7.31
CA ASP A 83 -23.75 6.16 -8.67
C ASP A 83 -22.78 5.64 -9.75
N TYR A 84 -21.48 5.94 -9.65
CA TYR A 84 -20.48 5.41 -10.60
C TYR A 84 -20.30 3.88 -10.54
N LEU A 85 -20.85 3.19 -9.53
CA LEU A 85 -20.86 1.73 -9.46
C LEU A 85 -21.94 1.11 -10.34
N LYS A 86 -23.00 1.88 -10.67
CA LYS A 86 -24.10 1.43 -11.54
C LYS A 86 -23.68 1.41 -13.00
N GLU A 87 -22.67 2.19 -13.37
CA GLU A 87 -22.18 2.27 -14.75
C GLU A 87 -21.23 1.11 -15.09
N PRO A 88 -21.43 0.43 -16.24
CA PRO A 88 -20.56 -0.66 -16.69
C PRO A 88 -19.12 -0.17 -16.95
N LEU A 89 -18.14 -1.05 -16.69
CA LEU A 89 -16.72 -0.78 -16.92
C LEU A 89 -16.41 -0.82 -18.43
N SER A 90 -16.81 0.23 -19.16
CA SER A 90 -16.72 0.26 -20.62
C SER A 90 -15.30 0.51 -21.15
N ASN A 91 -14.38 1.10 -20.36
CA ASN A 91 -12.97 1.18 -20.72
C ASN A 91 -12.07 1.53 -19.53
N ILE A 92 -11.12 0.67 -19.15
CA ILE A 92 -10.22 0.93 -18.00
C ILE A 92 -9.29 2.12 -18.29
N ARG A 93 -8.95 2.35 -19.56
CA ARG A 93 -8.09 3.48 -19.99
C ARG A 93 -8.70 4.86 -19.74
N SER A 94 -10.02 4.97 -19.56
CA SER A 94 -10.64 6.27 -19.24
C SER A 94 -10.53 6.62 -17.75
N LEU A 95 -10.03 5.71 -16.90
CA LEU A 95 -9.89 5.89 -15.45
C LEU A 95 -8.48 6.33 -15.04
N ILE A 96 -7.53 6.36 -15.97
CA ILE A 96 -6.13 6.82 -15.81
C ILE A 96 -5.98 8.11 -16.60
#